data_AF-A0A7Y5FRE1-F1
#
_entry.id   AF-A0A7Y5FRE1-F1
#
_cell.length_a   1.000
_cell.length_b   1.000
_cell.length_c   1.000
_cell.angle_alpha   90.00
_cell.angle_beta   90.00
_cell.angle_gamma   90.00
#
_symmetry.space_group_name_H-M   'P 1'
#
loop_
_entity.id
_entity.type
_entity.pdbx_description
1 polymer ?
#
loop_
_entity_poly.entity_id
_entity_poly.type
_entity_poly.pdbx_seq_one_letter_code
_entity_poly.pdbx_strand_id
1 'polypeptide(L)'
;MDILKNEGRKTAYVMNVNVASYASALIAIDLITGQKIAGTLWSPGHFLGGKIITETDVAHKIFVVAANNDLERITTFLLNKDIPDGQLVSSGNYELRGVKFFVPDLYMSFGLNDFDRIVNHRYPIVFPPTYRTKDYNYAFSTSIRRNKIHTLFNLWIDIRNGEVFLYPGDEFRVLRDSLVAAGKLNPPYTDTKEYIEAYRESIQYYTEGRWISFQEYHRLRKEGKLKVNK
;
A
#
# COMPACT_ATOMS: atom_id res chain seq x y z
N MET A 1 13.58 7.51 -4.99
CA MET A 1 13.59 8.97 -4.74
C MET A 1 12.77 9.61 -5.82
N ASP A 2 11.81 10.44 -5.45
CA ASP A 2 10.98 11.20 -6.38
C ASP A 2 11.12 12.70 -6.04
N ILE A 3 11.00 13.58 -7.03
CA ILE A 3 11.34 15.00 -6.91
C ILE A 3 10.15 15.87 -7.33
N LEU A 4 9.71 16.76 -6.43
CA LEU A 4 8.73 17.80 -6.75
C LEU A 4 9.44 19.15 -6.98
N LYS A 5 9.03 19.87 -8.03
CA LYS A 5 9.52 21.22 -8.35
C LYS A 5 8.38 22.23 -8.21
N ASN A 6 8.34 23.01 -7.12
CA ASN A 6 7.33 24.05 -6.90
C ASN A 6 8.02 25.37 -6.52
N GLU A 7 7.62 26.49 -7.15
CA GLU A 7 7.93 27.86 -6.70
C GLU A 7 9.41 28.11 -6.31
N GLY A 8 10.35 27.66 -7.15
CA GLY A 8 11.78 27.83 -6.93
C GLY A 8 12.42 26.82 -5.95
N ARG A 9 11.63 25.97 -5.31
CA ARG A 9 12.10 24.90 -4.41
C ARG A 9 12.10 23.55 -5.12
N LYS A 10 13.19 22.80 -4.96
CA LYS A 10 13.29 21.39 -5.39
C LYS A 10 13.27 20.51 -4.16
N THR A 11 12.24 19.70 -4.00
CA THR A 11 12.07 18.83 -2.84
C THR A 11 12.25 17.38 -3.23
N ALA A 12 13.12 16.66 -2.52
CA ALA A 12 13.23 15.21 -2.61
C ALA A 12 12.54 14.56 -1.42
N TYR A 13 11.75 13.53 -1.69
CA TYR A 13 11.19 12.67 -0.65
C TYR A 13 12.06 11.42 -0.50
N VAL A 14 12.58 11.23 0.70
CA VAL A 14 13.58 10.21 1.02
C VAL A 14 13.00 9.26 2.05
N MET A 15 12.97 7.98 1.67
CA MET A 15 12.60 6.88 2.54
C MET A 15 13.90 6.25 3.07
N ASN A 16 14.19 6.43 4.36
CA ASN A 16 15.29 5.73 5.01
C ASN A 16 14.82 4.32 5.36
N VAL A 17 15.20 3.36 4.51
CA VAL A 17 14.80 1.96 4.64
C VAL A 17 15.94 1.19 5.30
N ASN A 18 15.64 0.59 6.45
CA ASN A 18 16.49 -0.42 7.04
C ASN A 18 15.70 -1.72 7.16
N VAL A 19 15.93 -2.64 6.22
CA VAL A 19 15.21 -3.92 6.13
C VAL A 19 15.40 -4.78 7.39
N ALA A 20 16.53 -4.61 8.09
CA ALA A 20 16.84 -5.32 9.32
C ALA A 20 16.34 -4.58 10.59
N SER A 21 15.84 -3.35 10.46
CA SER A 21 15.40 -2.54 11.59
C SER A 21 13.89 -2.35 11.62
N TYR A 22 13.43 -2.04 12.82
CA TYR A 22 12.06 -1.87 13.23
C TYR A 22 11.38 -0.63 12.64
N ALA A 23 12.10 0.49 12.47
CA ALA A 23 11.52 1.74 12.01
C ALA A 23 12.23 2.28 10.76
N SER A 24 11.44 2.59 9.75
CA SER A 24 11.84 3.43 8.62
C SER A 24 11.21 4.82 8.74
N ALA A 25 11.89 5.83 8.23
CA ALA A 25 11.40 7.21 8.21
C ALA A 25 11.24 7.72 6.77
N LEU A 26 10.17 8.48 6.55
CA LEU A 26 9.97 9.30 5.37
C LEU A 26 10.21 10.74 5.77
N ILE A 27 11.13 11.40 5.06
CA ILE A 27 11.47 12.80 5.23
C ILE A 27 11.44 13.51 3.90
N ALA A 28 11.24 14.83 3.93
CA ALA A 28 11.43 15.71 2.79
C ALA A 28 12.77 16.45 2.95
N ILE A 29 13.51 16.62 1.86
CA ILE A 29 14.81 17.30 1.82
C ILE A 29 14.73 18.39 0.76
N ASP A 30 15.17 19.59 1.12
CA ASP A 30 15.39 20.66 0.17
C ASP A 30 16.69 20.38 -0.60
N LEU A 31 16.59 20.19 -1.92
CA LEU A 31 17.73 19.81 -2.75
C LEU A 31 18.71 20.96 -3.03
N ILE A 32 18.35 22.21 -2.72
CA ILE A 32 19.24 23.35 -2.89
C ILE A 32 20.13 23.49 -1.65
N THR A 33 19.53 23.37 -0.47
CA THR A 33 20.22 23.56 0.83
C THR A 33 20.75 22.26 1.44
N GLY A 34 20.24 21.11 0.99
CA GLY A 34 20.50 19.80 1.61
C GLY A 34 19.83 19.60 2.97
N GLN A 35 19.06 20.57 3.44
CA GLN A 35 18.45 20.52 4.77
C GLN A 35 17.12 19.76 4.76
N LYS A 36 16.84 19.09 5.88
CA LYS A 36 15.55 18.45 6.13
C LYS A 36 14.44 19.52 6.14
N ILE A 37 13.40 19.31 5.34
CA ILE A 37 12.13 20.04 5.44
C ILE A 37 11.37 19.47 6.64
N ALA A 38 10.61 20.31 7.34
CA ALA A 38 9.86 19.93 8.54
C ALA A 38 9.11 18.58 8.41
N GLY A 39 8.92 17.91 9.54
CA GLY A 39 8.26 16.61 9.59
C GLY A 39 9.20 15.42 9.56
N THR A 40 8.74 14.29 10.11
CA THR A 40 9.33 12.96 9.99
C THR A 40 8.22 11.96 10.23
N LEU A 41 7.82 11.26 9.17
CA LEU A 41 6.81 10.21 9.26
C LEU A 41 7.49 8.85 9.45
N TRP A 42 7.18 8.20 10.56
CA TRP A 42 7.70 6.88 10.90
C TRP A 42 6.74 5.78 10.46
N SER A 43 7.28 4.68 9.92
CA SER A 43 6.51 3.45 9.69
C SER A 43 6.82 2.42 10.79
N PRO A 44 5.83 1.71 11.34
CA PRO A 44 6.02 0.52 12.17
C PRO A 44 6.49 -0.68 11.32
N GLY A 45 7.57 -0.49 10.56
CA GLY A 45 8.07 -1.42 9.56
C GLY A 45 8.97 -0.69 8.57
N HIS A 46 8.85 -1.02 7.28
CA HIS A 46 9.70 -0.44 6.24
C HIS A 46 8.92 0.09 5.03
N PHE A 47 9.32 1.26 4.54
CA PHE A 47 8.84 1.76 3.26
C PHE A 47 9.38 0.91 2.11
N LEU A 48 8.52 0.60 1.15
CA LEU A 48 8.84 -0.20 -0.04
C LEU A 48 8.95 0.67 -1.30
N GLY A 49 8.35 1.85 -1.26
CA GLY A 49 8.44 2.83 -2.33
C GLY A 49 7.32 3.85 -2.24
N GLY A 50 7.38 4.85 -3.11
CA GLY A 50 6.33 5.84 -3.26
C GLY A 50 6.55 6.72 -4.48
N LYS A 51 5.53 7.50 -4.81
CA LYS A 51 5.50 8.38 -5.97
C LYS A 51 4.71 9.64 -5.68
N ILE A 52 5.20 10.73 -6.23
CA ILE A 52 4.53 12.02 -6.23
C ILE A 52 3.52 12.03 -7.36
N ILE A 53 2.28 12.36 -7.02
CA ILE A 53 1.17 12.49 -7.93
C ILE A 53 1.09 13.96 -8.33
N THR A 54 1.43 14.25 -9.60
CA THR A 54 1.50 15.62 -10.15
C THR A 54 0.39 15.95 -11.16
N GLU A 55 -0.37 14.96 -11.62
CA GLU A 55 -1.31 15.09 -12.75
C GLU A 55 -2.79 14.94 -12.35
N THR A 56 -3.21 15.62 -11.28
CA THR A 56 -4.62 15.65 -10.88
C THR A 56 -5.03 17.05 -10.44
N ASP A 57 -6.33 17.35 -10.53
CA ASP A 57 -6.97 18.50 -9.87
C ASP A 57 -6.86 18.44 -8.32
N VAL A 58 -6.30 17.34 -7.79
CA VAL A 58 -5.94 17.14 -6.40
C VAL A 58 -4.55 17.74 -6.18
N ALA A 59 -4.41 18.61 -5.16
CA ALA A 59 -3.12 19.15 -4.75
C ALA A 59 -2.06 18.04 -4.61
N HIS A 60 -0.79 18.33 -4.92
CA HIS A 60 0.30 17.33 -4.94
C HIS A 60 0.23 16.35 -3.76
N LYS A 61 -0.09 15.09 -4.06
CA LYS A 61 -0.11 13.98 -3.09
C LYS A 61 1.09 13.08 -3.30
N ILE A 62 1.43 12.30 -2.28
CA ILE A 62 2.44 11.26 -2.33
C ILE A 62 1.75 9.95 -2.02
N PHE A 63 1.74 9.03 -2.97
CA PHE A 63 1.31 7.66 -2.73
C PHE A 63 2.50 6.86 -2.24
N VAL A 64 2.32 6.10 -1.17
CA VAL A 64 3.38 5.33 -0.52
C VAL A 64 2.93 3.90 -0.26
N VAL A 65 3.87 2.96 -0.42
CA VAL A 65 3.71 1.55 -0.07
C VAL A 65 4.69 1.23 1.07
N ALA A 66 4.22 0.55 2.10
CA ALA A 66 5.03 0.15 3.24
C ALA A 66 4.63 -1.23 3.75
N ALA A 67 5.60 -2.01 4.22
CA ALA A 67 5.33 -3.11 5.12
C ALA A 67 5.06 -2.56 6.53
N ASN A 68 3.94 -2.97 7.12
CA ASN A 68 3.61 -2.73 8.52
C ASN A 68 3.84 -4.04 9.27
N ASN A 69 4.92 -4.10 10.06
CA ASN A 69 5.35 -5.30 10.76
C ASN A 69 4.36 -5.71 11.85
N ASP A 70 3.66 -4.74 12.45
CA ASP A 70 2.73 -5.01 13.53
C ASP A 70 1.40 -5.59 13.02
N LEU A 71 0.95 -5.11 11.86
CA LEU A 71 -0.22 -5.67 11.19
C LEU A 71 0.09 -6.94 10.38
N GLU A 72 1.37 -7.25 10.19
CA GLU A 72 1.88 -8.28 9.28
C GLU A 72 1.28 -8.16 7.87
N ARG A 73 1.23 -6.92 7.38
CA ARG A 73 0.56 -6.58 6.11
C ARG A 73 1.35 -5.57 5.31
N ILE A 74 1.12 -5.61 4.01
CA ILE A 74 1.42 -4.47 3.16
C ILE A 74 0.34 -3.43 3.35
N THR A 75 0.77 -2.18 3.47
CA THR A 75 -0.11 -1.04 3.54
C THR A 75 0.21 -0.04 2.46
N THR A 76 -0.82 0.66 2.00
CA THR A 76 -0.66 1.79 1.08
C THR A 76 -1.44 2.98 1.56
N PHE A 77 -0.91 4.17 1.28
CA PHE A 77 -1.53 5.39 1.75
C PHE A 77 -1.19 6.63 0.92
N LEU A 78 -2.02 7.65 1.09
CA LEU A 78 -1.86 8.97 0.47
C LEU A 78 -1.47 10.02 1.51
N LEU A 79 -0.40 10.74 1.22
CA LEU A 79 0.05 11.90 1.99
C LEU A 79 -0.09 13.18 1.18
N ASN A 80 -0.19 14.31 1.87
CA ASN A 80 0.10 15.62 1.28
C ASN A 80 1.60 15.77 1.01
N LYS A 81 1.95 16.77 0.19
CA LYS A 81 3.36 17.16 -0.07
C LYS A 81 4.13 17.51 1.21
N ASP A 82 3.45 17.99 2.24
CA ASP A 82 4.07 18.34 3.52
C ASP A 82 4.06 17.11 4.41
N ILE A 83 5.26 16.64 4.77
CA ILE A 83 5.42 15.43 5.59
C ILE A 83 5.05 15.77 7.04
N PRO A 84 4.14 15.02 7.68
CA PRO A 84 3.80 15.23 9.08
C PRO A 84 4.90 14.72 10.03
N ASP A 85 4.94 15.24 11.25
CA ASP A 85 5.58 14.55 12.37
C ASP A 85 4.62 13.51 12.95
N GLY A 86 5.05 12.26 13.00
CA GLY A 86 4.24 11.20 13.60
C GLY A 86 4.64 9.81 13.15
N GLN A 87 3.84 8.83 13.55
CA GLN A 87 4.02 7.43 13.20
C GLN A 87 2.75 6.90 12.53
N LEU A 88 2.86 6.10 11.48
CA LEU A 88 1.72 5.36 10.95
C LEU A 88 1.14 4.44 12.03
N VAL A 89 -0.15 4.17 11.91
CA VAL A 89 -0.90 3.39 12.90
C VAL A 89 -0.28 2.02 13.14
N SER A 90 -0.17 1.67 14.42
CA SER A 90 0.18 0.36 14.95
C SER A 90 -0.93 -0.09 15.93
N SER A 91 -1.04 -1.40 16.13
CA SER A 91 -1.80 -2.09 17.18
C SER A 91 -1.11 -2.13 18.56
N GLY A 92 0.09 -1.58 18.72
CA GLY A 92 0.73 -1.36 20.02
C GLY A 92 2.12 -1.99 20.20
N ASN A 93 2.45 -3.06 19.46
CA ASN A 93 3.77 -3.71 19.63
C ASN A 93 4.89 -2.96 18.89
N TYR A 94 4.50 -2.06 17.98
CA TYR A 94 5.41 -1.25 17.21
C TYR A 94 5.08 0.24 17.34
N GLU A 95 5.22 0.77 18.57
CA GLU A 95 5.11 2.21 18.85
C GLU A 95 6.46 2.88 19.17
N LEU A 96 6.72 4.05 18.60
CA LEU A 96 7.83 4.90 18.98
C LEU A 96 7.45 5.76 20.18
N ARG A 97 8.22 5.63 21.27
CA ARG A 97 7.96 6.36 22.51
C ARG A 97 7.92 7.87 22.28
N GLY A 98 6.80 8.50 22.64
CA GLY A 98 6.61 9.95 22.54
C GLY A 98 6.25 10.45 21.14
N VAL A 99 6.07 9.57 20.16
CA VAL A 99 5.63 9.92 18.80
C VAL A 99 4.14 9.64 18.67
N LYS A 100 3.36 10.63 18.22
CA LYS A 100 1.92 10.48 18.01
C LYS A 100 1.62 9.73 16.73
N PHE A 101 0.51 9.01 16.70
CA PHE A 101 0.02 8.45 15.45
C PHE A 101 -0.44 9.53 14.47
N PHE A 102 -0.13 9.29 13.21
CA PHE A 102 -0.60 10.03 12.06
C PHE A 102 -1.46 9.11 11.19
N VAL A 103 -2.65 9.59 10.81
CA VAL A 103 -3.57 8.88 9.93
C VAL A 103 -3.57 9.56 8.56
N PRO A 104 -3.10 8.88 7.51
CA PRO A 104 -3.14 9.39 6.14
C PRO A 104 -4.57 9.59 5.60
N ASP A 105 -4.72 10.34 4.51
CA ASP A 105 -6.02 10.63 3.87
C ASP A 105 -6.73 9.36 3.39
N LEU A 106 -5.95 8.42 2.86
CA LEU A 106 -6.35 7.07 2.51
C LEU A 106 -5.32 6.15 3.13
N TYR A 107 -5.74 5.17 3.91
CA TYR A 107 -4.84 4.17 4.48
C TYR A 107 -5.46 2.78 4.36
N MET A 108 -4.83 1.93 3.54
CA MET A 108 -5.30 0.59 3.22
C MET A 108 -4.28 -0.45 3.68
N SER A 109 -4.77 -1.62 4.08
CA SER A 109 -3.96 -2.81 4.31
C SER A 109 -4.44 -3.96 3.43
N PHE A 110 -3.49 -4.72 2.89
CA PHE A 110 -3.76 -5.83 1.97
C PHE A 110 -3.52 -7.15 2.69
N GLY A 111 -4.48 -8.07 2.57
CA GLY A 111 -4.34 -9.42 3.09
C GLY A 111 -3.39 -10.29 2.26
N LEU A 112 -2.99 -11.41 2.84
CA LEU A 112 -2.21 -12.45 2.17
C LEU A 112 -3.06 -13.14 1.10
N ASN A 113 -2.48 -13.35 -0.09
CA ASN A 113 -3.08 -14.21 -1.11
C ASN A 113 -2.74 -15.70 -0.86
N ASP A 114 -3.30 -16.58 -1.69
CA ASP A 114 -3.11 -18.03 -1.55
C ASP A 114 -1.64 -18.45 -1.62
N PHE A 115 -0.84 -17.79 -2.47
CA PHE A 115 0.58 -18.10 -2.60
C PHE A 115 1.37 -17.68 -1.37
N ASP A 116 1.13 -16.46 -0.86
CA ASP A 116 1.77 -15.99 0.37
C ASP A 116 1.51 -16.95 1.53
N ARG A 117 0.28 -17.48 1.62
CA ARG A 117 -0.11 -18.49 2.61
C ARG A 117 0.62 -19.82 2.39
N ILE A 118 0.67 -20.32 1.15
CA ILE A 118 1.35 -21.57 0.81
C ILE A 118 2.83 -21.53 1.22
N VAL A 119 3.50 -20.39 1.01
CA VAL A 119 4.94 -20.26 1.27
C VAL A 119 5.27 -19.65 2.63
N ASN A 120 4.23 -19.43 3.44
CA ASN A 120 4.32 -18.86 4.78
C ASN A 120 5.09 -17.52 4.81
N HIS A 121 4.77 -16.63 3.86
CA HIS A 121 5.27 -15.27 3.91
C HIS A 121 4.58 -14.46 5.01
N ARG A 122 5.37 -13.66 5.73
CA ARG A 122 4.85 -12.70 6.73
C ARG A 122 4.03 -11.57 6.09
N TYR A 123 4.35 -11.19 4.86
CA TYR A 123 3.66 -10.15 4.10
C TYR A 123 3.74 -10.48 2.60
N PRO A 124 2.77 -10.01 1.78
CA PRO A 124 2.90 -10.09 0.33
C PRO A 124 4.23 -9.47 -0.12
N ILE A 125 4.94 -10.14 -1.01
CA ILE A 125 6.10 -9.52 -1.67
C ILE A 125 5.56 -8.47 -2.65
N VAL A 126 6.17 -7.30 -2.67
CA VAL A 126 5.79 -6.20 -3.56
C VAL A 126 6.99 -5.83 -4.41
N PHE A 127 6.86 -5.90 -5.73
CA PHE A 127 7.79 -5.25 -6.64
C PHE A 127 7.41 -3.77 -6.74
N PRO A 128 8.40 -2.88 -6.86
CA PRO A 128 8.13 -1.48 -7.11
C PRO A 128 7.21 -1.34 -8.34
N PRO A 129 6.20 -0.47 -8.28
CA PRO A 129 5.20 -0.33 -9.34
C PRO A 129 5.82 -0.06 -10.71
N THR A 130 5.27 -0.71 -11.75
CA THR A 130 5.53 -0.39 -13.16
C THR A 130 4.33 0.43 -13.68
N TYR A 131 4.60 1.60 -14.28
CA TYR A 131 3.56 2.60 -14.53
C TYR A 131 3.09 2.62 -16.00
N ARG A 132 1.76 2.63 -16.22
CA ARG A 132 1.14 3.06 -17.48
C ARG A 132 -0.04 4.01 -17.21
N THR A 133 0.08 5.24 -17.73
CA THR A 133 -0.99 6.21 -18.06
C THR A 133 -1.79 6.88 -16.91
N LYS A 134 -2.74 7.76 -17.31
CA LYS A 134 -3.53 8.75 -16.54
C LYS A 134 -4.52 8.16 -15.52
N ASP A 135 -4.65 6.84 -15.51
CA ASP A 135 -5.38 6.05 -14.52
C ASP A 135 -4.34 5.34 -13.65
N TYR A 136 -4.35 5.58 -12.34
CA TYR A 136 -3.26 5.18 -11.46
C TYR A 136 -3.29 3.68 -11.17
N ASN A 137 -2.49 2.93 -11.92
CA ASN A 137 -2.42 1.48 -11.80
C ASN A 137 -1.23 1.10 -10.91
N TYR A 138 -1.53 0.44 -9.79
CA TYR A 138 -0.53 -0.29 -9.03
C TYR A 138 -0.58 -1.76 -9.44
N ALA A 139 0.49 -2.49 -9.15
CA ALA A 139 0.55 -3.93 -9.29
C ALA A 139 1.30 -4.44 -8.07
N PHE A 140 0.72 -5.39 -7.35
CA PHE A 140 1.43 -6.14 -6.34
C PHE A 140 1.88 -7.44 -7.00
N SER A 141 2.90 -8.08 -6.45
CA SER A 141 3.57 -9.17 -7.17
C SER A 141 4.15 -10.16 -6.19
N THR A 142 3.43 -11.24 -5.97
CA THR A 142 3.87 -12.27 -5.04
C THR A 142 4.84 -13.21 -5.74
N SER A 143 6.13 -13.04 -5.41
CA SER A 143 7.22 -13.86 -5.91
C SER A 143 7.57 -14.95 -4.90
N ILE A 144 7.57 -16.22 -5.30
CA ILE A 144 8.01 -17.33 -4.45
C ILE A 144 9.49 -17.60 -4.76
N ARG A 145 10.41 -17.01 -3.97
CA ARG A 145 11.86 -17.15 -4.20
C ARG A 145 12.38 -18.59 -4.10
N ARG A 146 11.78 -19.44 -3.25
CA ARG A 146 12.32 -20.79 -2.97
C ARG A 146 12.22 -21.76 -4.16
N ASN A 147 11.27 -21.56 -5.07
CA ASN A 147 11.01 -22.48 -6.19
C ASN A 147 11.15 -21.83 -7.58
N LYS A 148 11.68 -20.60 -7.69
CA LYS A 148 11.71 -19.80 -8.94
C LYS A 148 10.33 -19.58 -9.57
N ILE A 149 9.26 -19.70 -8.79
CA ILE A 149 7.90 -19.42 -9.25
C ILE A 149 7.69 -17.91 -9.07
N HIS A 150 7.72 -17.20 -10.19
CA HIS A 150 7.33 -15.80 -10.26
C HIS A 150 5.91 -15.73 -10.78
N THR A 151 5.01 -15.18 -9.99
CA THR A 151 3.64 -14.88 -10.42
C THR A 151 3.32 -13.44 -10.10
N LEU A 152 2.54 -12.80 -10.94
CA LEU A 152 2.12 -11.42 -10.76
C LEU A 152 0.64 -11.36 -10.40
N PHE A 153 0.31 -10.68 -9.31
CA PHE A 153 -1.07 -10.47 -8.85
C PHE A 153 -1.37 -8.98 -8.81
N ASN A 154 -1.74 -8.41 -9.95
CA ASN A 154 -1.82 -6.97 -10.10
C ASN A 154 -3.06 -6.42 -9.37
N LEU A 155 -2.88 -5.34 -8.58
CA LEU A 155 -3.98 -4.62 -7.91
C LEU A 155 -3.96 -3.16 -8.33
N TRP A 156 -4.97 -2.74 -9.07
CA TRP A 156 -5.12 -1.35 -9.49
C TRP A 156 -5.93 -0.61 -8.43
N ILE A 157 -5.50 0.61 -8.08
CA ILE A 157 -6.11 1.39 -7.00
C ILE A 157 -6.50 2.74 -7.56
N ASP A 158 -7.80 3.01 -7.65
CA ASP A 158 -8.25 4.37 -7.88
C ASP A 158 -8.10 5.16 -6.56
N ILE A 159 -7.08 6.00 -6.52
CA ILE A 159 -6.72 6.81 -5.36
C ILE A 159 -7.77 7.87 -5.00
N ARG A 160 -8.71 8.22 -5.91
CA ARG A 160 -9.75 9.24 -5.67
C ARG A 160 -10.88 8.67 -4.81
N ASN A 161 -11.24 7.41 -5.04
CA ASN A 161 -12.31 6.73 -4.34
C ASN A 161 -11.80 5.63 -3.38
N GLY A 162 -10.50 5.31 -3.41
CA GLY A 162 -9.92 4.18 -2.68
C GLY A 162 -10.40 2.84 -3.20
N GLU A 163 -10.90 2.77 -4.44
CA GLU A 163 -11.41 1.54 -5.04
C GLU A 163 -10.26 0.66 -5.52
N VAL A 164 -10.41 -0.65 -5.33
CA VAL A 164 -9.40 -1.65 -5.71
C VAL A 164 -9.96 -2.57 -6.79
N PHE A 165 -9.29 -2.58 -7.93
CA PHE A 165 -9.56 -3.50 -9.04
C PHE A 165 -8.48 -4.58 -9.07
N LEU A 166 -8.90 -5.83 -9.04
CA LEU A 166 -8.01 -6.97 -9.03
C LEU A 166 -7.85 -7.51 -10.45
N TYR A 167 -6.62 -7.60 -10.92
CA TYR A 167 -6.28 -8.18 -12.22
C TYR A 167 -5.21 -9.26 -12.00
N PRO A 168 -5.62 -10.50 -11.68
CA PRO A 168 -4.69 -11.62 -11.58
C PRO A 168 -3.92 -11.71 -12.90
N GLY A 169 -2.59 -11.79 -12.86
CA GLY A 169 -1.80 -11.97 -14.10
C GLY A 169 -1.98 -13.39 -14.65
N ASP A 170 -1.73 -13.58 -15.95
CA ASP A 170 -1.94 -14.89 -16.61
C ASP A 170 -1.17 -16.03 -15.91
N GLU A 171 0.07 -15.77 -15.50
CA GLU A 171 0.91 -16.73 -14.75
C GLU A 171 0.29 -17.12 -13.40
N PHE A 172 -0.30 -16.15 -12.69
CA PHE A 172 -0.99 -16.37 -11.43
C PHE A 172 -2.24 -17.23 -11.64
N ARG A 173 -3.04 -16.90 -12.67
CA ARG A 173 -4.26 -17.65 -13.03
C ARG A 173 -3.94 -19.10 -13.33
N VAL A 174 -3.03 -19.34 -14.26
CA VAL A 174 -2.64 -20.70 -14.70
C VAL A 174 -2.15 -21.52 -13.51
N LEU A 175 -1.26 -20.96 -12.68
CA LEU A 175 -0.72 -21.69 -11.55
C LEU A 175 -1.77 -22.00 -10.49
N ARG A 176 -2.54 -20.99 -10.08
CA ARG A 176 -3.56 -21.16 -9.04
C ARG A 176 -4.64 -22.13 -9.49
N ASP A 177 -5.12 -22.01 -10.73
CA ASP A 177 -6.17 -22.87 -11.26
C ASP A 177 -5.68 -24.32 -11.41
N SER A 178 -4.42 -24.51 -11.77
CA SER A 178 -3.80 -25.85 -11.76
C SER A 178 -3.78 -26.46 -10.35
N LEU A 179 -3.50 -25.65 -9.31
CA LEU A 179 -3.54 -26.10 -7.92
C LEU A 179 -4.96 -26.39 -7.42
N VAL A 180 -5.96 -25.63 -7.87
CA VAL A 180 -7.38 -25.89 -7.58
C VAL A 180 -7.81 -27.21 -8.24
N ALA A 181 -7.48 -27.41 -9.52
CA ALA A 181 -7.79 -28.64 -10.24
C ALA A 181 -7.11 -29.88 -9.62
N ALA A 182 -5.92 -29.72 -9.05
CA ALA A 182 -5.19 -30.77 -8.33
C ALA A 182 -5.67 -30.97 -6.87
N GLY A 183 -6.68 -30.24 -6.40
CA GLY A 183 -7.18 -30.30 -5.02
C GLY A 183 -6.20 -29.81 -3.97
N LYS A 184 -5.20 -29.01 -4.36
CA LYS A 184 -4.20 -28.40 -3.47
C LYS A 184 -4.61 -27.02 -2.96
N LEU A 185 -5.49 -26.35 -3.70
CA LEU A 185 -6.18 -25.14 -3.27
C LEU A 185 -7.69 -25.38 -3.35
N ASN A 186 -8.44 -24.70 -2.48
CA ASN A 186 -9.88 -24.77 -2.51
C ASN A 186 -10.43 -23.97 -3.71
N PRO A 187 -11.53 -24.42 -4.33
CA PRO A 187 -12.32 -23.58 -5.22
C PRO A 187 -12.67 -22.24 -4.56
N PRO A 188 -12.95 -21.18 -5.34
CA PRO A 188 -13.20 -21.20 -6.79
C PRO A 188 -11.94 -20.98 -7.64
N TYR A 189 -12.06 -21.02 -8.97
CA TYR A 189 -10.99 -20.63 -9.90
C TYR A 189 -10.72 -19.12 -9.87
N THR A 190 -9.57 -18.70 -10.39
CA THR A 190 -9.01 -17.35 -10.18
C THR A 190 -9.85 -16.24 -10.79
N ASP A 191 -10.45 -16.46 -11.96
CA ASP A 191 -11.23 -15.44 -12.67
C ASP A 191 -12.71 -15.39 -12.25
N THR A 192 -13.07 -16.14 -11.21
CA THR A 192 -14.43 -16.13 -10.68
C THR A 192 -14.69 -14.90 -9.83
N LYS A 193 -15.95 -14.43 -9.84
CA LYS A 193 -16.37 -13.29 -9.02
C LYS A 193 -16.11 -13.55 -7.54
N GLU A 194 -16.34 -14.79 -7.11
CA GLU A 194 -16.17 -15.27 -5.75
C GLU A 194 -14.71 -15.16 -5.29
N TYR A 195 -13.73 -15.51 -6.14
CA TYR A 195 -12.31 -15.33 -5.79
C TYR A 195 -11.94 -13.85 -5.63
N ILE A 196 -12.37 -13.03 -6.57
CA ILE A 196 -12.11 -11.59 -6.59
C ILE A 196 -12.73 -10.92 -5.36
N GLU A 197 -13.96 -11.29 -5.01
CA GLU A 197 -14.65 -10.79 -3.81
C GLU A 197 -13.95 -11.24 -2.53
N ALA A 198 -13.56 -12.51 -2.43
CA ALA A 198 -12.83 -13.03 -1.26
C ALA A 198 -11.50 -12.28 -1.02
N TYR A 199 -10.76 -11.95 -2.09
CA TYR A 199 -9.55 -11.14 -1.93
C TYR A 199 -9.87 -9.69 -1.56
N ARG A 200 -10.90 -9.07 -2.18
CA ARG A 200 -11.34 -7.70 -1.81
C ARG A 200 -11.75 -7.61 -0.34
N GLU A 201 -12.42 -8.62 0.20
CA GLU A 201 -12.80 -8.68 1.61
C GLU A 201 -11.61 -8.76 2.56
N SER A 202 -10.45 -9.23 2.08
CA SER A 202 -9.21 -9.23 2.86
C SER A 202 -8.58 -7.84 3.00
N ILE A 203 -9.00 -6.87 2.18
CA ILE A 203 -8.53 -5.48 2.20
C ILE A 203 -9.27 -4.72 3.30
N GLN A 204 -8.50 -3.99 4.11
CA GLN A 204 -9.04 -3.17 5.19
C GLN A 204 -8.63 -1.71 5.02
N TYR A 205 -9.47 -0.82 5.51
CA TYR A 205 -9.26 0.63 5.49
C TYR A 205 -9.18 1.14 6.91
N TYR A 206 -8.21 1.99 7.23
CA TYR A 206 -8.15 2.64 8.52
C TYR A 206 -8.93 3.96 8.47
N THR A 207 -10.00 4.05 9.25
CA THR A 207 -10.80 5.27 9.34
C THR A 207 -11.39 5.40 10.74
N GLU A 208 -11.55 6.63 11.23
CA GLU A 208 -12.16 6.91 12.54
C GLU A 208 -11.55 6.10 13.71
N GLY A 209 -10.24 5.84 13.66
CA GLY A 209 -9.53 5.13 14.73
C GLY A 209 -9.65 3.59 14.69
N ARG A 210 -10.20 3.00 13.64
CA ARG A 210 -10.30 1.54 13.49
C ARG A 210 -10.10 1.07 12.06
N TRP A 211 -9.72 -0.20 11.92
CA TRP A 211 -9.73 -0.91 10.64
C TRP A 211 -11.16 -1.38 10.32
N ILE A 212 -11.65 -1.05 9.13
CA ILE A 212 -12.95 -1.48 8.62
C ILE A 212 -12.77 -2.27 7.31
N SER A 213 -13.74 -3.12 6.99
CA SER A 213 -13.70 -3.92 5.76
C SER A 213 -13.91 -3.07 4.50
N PHE A 214 -13.51 -3.60 3.36
CA PHE A 214 -13.82 -3.03 2.05
C PHE A 214 -15.31 -2.69 1.88
N GLN A 215 -16.21 -3.63 2.20
CA GLN A 215 -17.65 -3.42 2.09
C GLN A 215 -18.15 -2.30 3.00
N GLU A 216 -17.67 -2.26 4.25
CA GLU A 216 -18.05 -1.20 5.19
C GLU A 216 -17.57 0.18 4.72
N TYR A 217 -16.32 0.29 4.25
CA TYR A 217 -15.76 1.52 3.74
C TYR A 217 -16.57 2.09 2.56
N HIS A 218 -16.87 1.25 1.57
CA HIS A 218 -17.65 1.69 0.40
C HIS A 218 -19.10 1.99 0.75
N ARG A 219 -19.71 1.26 1.69
CA ARG A 219 -21.05 1.58 2.21
C ARG A 219 -21.05 2.95 2.89
N LEU A 220 -20.13 3.20 3.82
CA LEU A 220 -20.05 4.49 4.54
C LEU A 220 -19.75 5.66 3.60
N ARG A 221 -18.93 5.46 2.57
CA ARG A 221 -18.72 6.46 1.50
C ARG A 221 -19.98 6.76 0.72
N LYS A 222 -20.73 5.73 0.31
CA LYS A 222 -22.00 5.90 -0.42
C LYS A 222 -23.04 6.65 0.42
N GLU A 223 -23.02 6.44 1.73
CA GLU A 223 -23.85 7.16 2.71
C GLU A 223 -23.36 8.58 3.03
N GLY A 224 -22.22 9.03 2.46
CA GLY A 224 -21.65 10.35 2.73
C GLY A 224 -21.02 10.51 4.13
N LYS A 225 -20.81 9.40 4.85
CA LYS A 225 -20.25 9.39 6.21
C LYS A 225 -18.73 9.49 6.23
N LEU A 226 -18.07 9.05 5.15
CA LEU A 226 -16.64 9.23 4.96
C LEU A 226 -16.39 10.36 3.97
N LYS A 227 -15.68 11.40 4.41
CA LYS A 227 -15.27 12.50 3.54
C LYS A 227 -14.02 12.11 2.76
N VAL A 228 -14.00 12.46 1.48
CA VAL A 228 -12.75 12.49 0.70
C VAL A 228 -12.05 13.79 1.06
N ASN A 229 -10.81 13.72 1.53
CA ASN A 229 -9.95 14.90 1.56
C ASN A 229 -9.64 15.26 0.10
N LYS A 230 -10.47 16.15 -0.46
CA LYS A 230 -10.28 16.77 -1.78
C LYS A 230 -8.99 17.58 -1.79
#